data_AF-A0A9E5RUI2-F1
#
_entry.id   AF-A0A9E5RUI2-F1
#
_cell.length_a   1.000
_cell.length_b   1.000
_cell.length_c   1.000
_cell.angle_alpha   90.00
_cell.angle_beta   90.00
_cell.angle_gamma   90.00
#
_symmetry.space_group_name_H-M   'P 1'
#
loop_
_entity.id
_entity.type
_entity.pdbx_description
1 polymer ?
#
loop_
_entity_poly.entity_id
_entity_poly.type
_entity_poly.pdbx_seq_one_letter_code
_entity_poly.pdbx_strand_id
1 'polypeptide(L)'
;MCIRNSQTASINSENKQSKKYFKHSQILEAEYIVNDALQEFPPPSIYEVATRIGCYFTTIKANFPELYSLLQIRYDCYKNKGLKDKLEATLHEESPRSMLQISKSLGFKSSDRLYREFPDICYQISSRYQNYIDQIVQSKCQEVRNAAIKVHESGKEPNSGNIAVFLAHPGIRRNPYAQAELAKVKHELGYK
;
A
#
# COMPACT_ATOMS: atom_id res chain seq x y z
N MET A 1 -17.82 6.14 43.67
CA MET A 1 -17.39 7.54 43.51
C MET A 1 -17.22 7.82 42.02
N CYS A 2 -17.73 8.98 41.58
CA CYS A 2 -17.60 9.62 40.27
C CYS A 2 -18.60 9.20 39.16
N ILE A 3 -19.51 10.15 38.95
CA ILE A 3 -20.61 10.29 37.99
C ILE A 3 -20.06 10.66 36.59
N ARG A 4 -20.75 10.25 35.51
CA ARG A 4 -21.07 11.05 34.29
C ARG A 4 -21.98 10.21 33.38
N ASN A 5 -23.28 10.40 33.49
CA ASN A 5 -24.10 11.29 32.66
C ASN A 5 -24.45 10.70 31.29
N SER A 6 -25.64 10.10 31.29
CA SER A 6 -26.57 9.94 30.19
C SER A 6 -26.79 11.26 29.46
N GLN A 7 -26.61 11.27 28.13
CA GLN A 7 -27.38 12.05 27.14
C GLN A 7 -26.60 12.08 25.81
N THR A 8 -27.15 11.42 24.79
CA THR A 8 -27.21 11.83 23.36
C THR A 8 -27.72 10.64 22.53
N ALA A 9 -28.89 10.14 22.89
CA ALA A 9 -29.68 9.26 22.04
C ALA A 9 -30.99 9.97 21.76
N SER A 10 -30.94 11.04 20.97
CA SER A 10 -32.10 11.73 20.37
C SER A 10 -31.60 12.81 19.43
N ILE A 11 -31.24 12.44 18.21
CA ILE A 11 -31.26 13.38 17.08
C ILE A 11 -31.96 12.68 15.92
N ASN A 12 -33.25 13.01 15.81
CA ASN A 12 -34.10 13.05 14.62
C ASN A 12 -34.24 11.79 13.75
N SER A 13 -35.21 10.97 14.14
CA SER A 13 -35.84 9.91 13.34
C SER A 13 -37.04 10.39 12.48
N GLU A 14 -37.11 11.66 12.07
CA GLU A 14 -38.35 12.23 11.48
C GLU A 14 -38.25 12.79 10.04
N ASN A 15 -37.23 12.44 9.23
CA ASN A 15 -37.22 12.87 7.82
C ASN A 15 -36.81 11.76 6.86
N LYS A 16 -37.67 10.73 6.73
CA LYS A 16 -37.41 9.59 5.84
C LYS A 16 -38.53 9.34 4.83
N GLN A 17 -38.87 10.39 4.08
CA GLN A 17 -39.38 10.27 2.71
C GLN A 17 -38.55 11.21 1.83
N SER A 18 -37.49 10.64 1.25
CA SER A 18 -36.56 11.33 0.36
C SER A 18 -37.32 11.88 -0.86
N LYS A 19 -37.43 13.19 -0.97
CA LYS A 19 -37.82 13.82 -2.23
C LYS A 19 -36.73 13.52 -3.26
N LYS A 20 -37.09 12.78 -4.31
CA LYS A 20 -36.21 12.43 -5.43
C LYS A 20 -35.73 13.68 -6.20
N TYR A 21 -36.47 14.78 -6.08
CA TYR A 21 -36.25 16.02 -6.82
C TYR A 21 -36.19 17.22 -5.88
N PHE A 22 -35.35 18.20 -6.23
CA PHE A 22 -35.33 19.51 -5.57
C PHE A 22 -36.61 20.28 -5.87
N LYS A 23 -37.03 21.19 -4.97
CA LYS A 23 -38.01 22.22 -5.36
C LYS A 23 -37.35 23.19 -6.34
N HIS A 24 -38.11 23.84 -7.22
CA HIS A 24 -37.55 24.75 -8.24
C HIS A 24 -36.61 25.83 -7.67
N SER A 25 -36.90 26.37 -6.47
CA SER A 25 -36.02 27.35 -5.81
C SER A 25 -34.69 26.76 -5.31
N GLN A 26 -34.64 25.45 -5.06
CA GLN A 26 -33.45 24.72 -4.58
C GLN A 26 -32.60 24.18 -5.75
N ILE A 27 -33.15 24.10 -6.96
CA ILE A 27 -32.44 23.63 -8.15
C ILE A 27 -31.31 24.60 -8.51
N LEU A 28 -31.60 25.91 -8.57
CA LEU A 28 -30.61 26.92 -8.93
C LEU A 28 -29.45 27.01 -7.93
N GLU A 29 -29.77 26.93 -6.64
CA GLU A 29 -28.77 26.92 -5.56
C GLU A 29 -27.91 25.64 -5.60
N ALA A 30 -28.54 24.48 -5.79
CA ALA A 30 -27.81 23.21 -5.92
C ALA A 30 -26.93 23.19 -7.17
N GLU A 31 -27.42 23.68 -8.31
CA GLU A 31 -26.66 23.77 -9.56
C GLU A 31 -25.45 24.71 -9.41
N TYR A 32 -25.62 25.85 -8.75
CA TYR A 32 -24.51 26.75 -8.45
C TYR A 32 -23.43 26.07 -7.58
N ILE A 33 -23.83 25.44 -6.46
CA ILE A 33 -22.89 24.76 -5.55
C ILE A 33 -22.15 23.62 -6.26
N VAL A 34 -22.84 22.86 -7.11
CA VAL A 34 -22.22 21.78 -7.90
C VAL A 34 -21.21 22.33 -8.91
N ASN A 35 -21.53 23.44 -9.59
CA ASN A 35 -20.62 24.09 -10.53
C ASN A 35 -19.40 24.71 -9.83
N ASP A 36 -19.58 25.33 -8.68
CA ASP A 36 -18.49 25.85 -7.85
C ASP A 36 -17.54 24.72 -7.41
N ALA A 37 -18.12 23.61 -6.94
CA ALA A 37 -17.37 22.40 -6.56
C ALA A 37 -16.55 21.79 -7.72
N LEU A 38 -16.97 21.97 -8.98
CA LEU A 38 -16.19 21.52 -10.14
C LEU A 38 -14.91 22.33 -10.35
N GLN A 39 -14.82 23.55 -9.81
CA GLN A 39 -13.64 24.41 -9.92
C GLN A 39 -12.68 24.28 -8.73
N GLU A 40 -13.14 23.72 -7.61
CA GLU A 40 -12.36 23.57 -6.39
C GLU A 40 -11.11 22.66 -6.55
N PHE A 41 -10.08 22.98 -5.76
CA PHE A 41 -8.90 22.16 -5.56
C PHE A 41 -8.51 22.13 -4.07
N PRO A 42 -8.40 20.94 -3.42
CA PRO A 42 -8.63 19.61 -3.99
C PRO A 42 -10.12 19.41 -4.38
N PRO A 43 -10.42 18.64 -5.43
CA PRO A 43 -11.79 18.41 -5.83
C PRO A 43 -12.56 17.71 -4.70
N PRO A 44 -13.72 18.23 -4.30
CA PRO A 44 -14.51 17.63 -3.25
C PRO A 44 -15.13 16.31 -3.73
N SER A 45 -15.32 15.39 -2.79
CA SER A 45 -16.10 14.18 -3.01
C SER A 45 -17.58 14.52 -3.19
N ILE A 46 -18.32 13.64 -3.87
CA ILE A 46 -19.76 13.82 -4.04
C ILE A 46 -20.52 13.86 -2.70
N TYR A 47 -19.98 13.22 -1.66
CA TYR A 47 -20.55 13.26 -0.32
C TYR A 47 -20.39 14.64 0.32
N GLU A 48 -19.23 15.28 0.18
CA GLU A 48 -18.99 16.64 0.67
C GLU A 48 -19.89 17.65 -0.05
N VAL A 49 -20.02 17.53 -1.37
CA VAL A 49 -20.95 18.37 -2.15
C VAL A 49 -22.40 18.16 -1.71
N ALA A 50 -22.83 16.91 -1.51
CA ALA A 50 -24.17 16.60 -1.02
C ALA A 50 -24.43 17.15 0.38
N THR A 51 -23.43 17.11 1.27
CA THR A 51 -23.51 17.71 2.61
C THR A 51 -23.66 19.23 2.53
N ARG A 52 -22.92 19.92 1.64
CA ARG A 52 -23.05 21.38 1.45
C ARG A 52 -24.44 21.80 0.99
N ILE A 53 -25.06 21.01 0.12
CA ILE A 53 -26.42 21.24 -0.39
C ILE A 53 -27.49 20.80 0.64
N GLY A 54 -27.11 20.01 1.65
CA GLY A 54 -28.04 19.44 2.62
C GLY A 54 -28.93 18.33 2.04
N CYS A 55 -28.40 17.55 1.08
CA CYS A 55 -29.16 16.49 0.39
C CYS A 55 -28.39 15.16 0.35
N TYR A 56 -29.04 14.13 -0.21
CA TYR A 56 -28.38 12.86 -0.51
C TYR A 56 -27.76 12.92 -1.91
N PHE A 57 -26.62 12.24 -2.11
CA PHE A 57 -25.96 12.18 -3.43
C PHE A 57 -26.87 11.60 -4.53
N THR A 58 -27.83 10.74 -4.16
CA THR A 58 -28.84 10.19 -5.08
C THR A 58 -29.76 11.27 -5.63
N THR A 59 -30.05 12.32 -4.85
CA THR A 59 -30.80 13.50 -5.30
C THR A 59 -29.98 14.27 -6.33
N ILE A 60 -28.69 14.50 -6.11
CA ILE A 60 -27.81 15.14 -7.11
C ILE A 60 -27.79 14.33 -8.41
N LYS A 61 -27.58 13.01 -8.31
CA LYS A 61 -27.57 12.10 -9.47
C LYS A 61 -28.88 12.13 -10.28
N ALA A 62 -30.03 12.26 -9.59
CA ALA A 62 -31.34 12.28 -10.25
C ALA A 62 -31.67 13.62 -10.93
N ASN A 63 -31.18 14.74 -10.40
CA ASN A 63 -31.50 16.08 -10.91
C ASN A 63 -30.42 16.60 -11.87
N PHE A 64 -29.16 16.23 -11.65
CA PHE A 64 -28.00 16.69 -12.42
C PHE A 64 -27.08 15.51 -12.78
N PRO A 65 -27.54 14.57 -13.62
CA PRO A 65 -26.77 13.37 -13.95
C PRO A 65 -25.42 13.70 -14.62
N GLU A 66 -25.37 14.70 -15.49
CA GLU A 66 -24.13 15.12 -16.16
C GLU A 66 -23.12 15.72 -15.17
N LEU A 67 -23.57 16.65 -14.32
CA LEU A 67 -22.70 17.28 -13.32
C LEU A 67 -22.24 16.26 -12.26
N TYR A 68 -23.09 15.31 -11.89
CA TYR A 68 -22.71 14.18 -11.03
C TYR A 68 -21.57 13.36 -11.64
N SER A 69 -21.70 13.00 -12.92
CA SER A 69 -20.66 12.26 -13.65
C SER A 69 -19.35 13.05 -13.71
N LEU A 70 -19.42 14.36 -13.99
CA LEU A 70 -18.23 15.22 -14.03
C LEU A 70 -17.52 15.32 -12.68
N LEU A 71 -18.27 15.51 -11.58
CA LEU A 71 -17.71 15.53 -10.23
C LEU A 71 -17.02 14.21 -9.89
N GLN A 72 -17.68 13.10 -10.21
CA GLN A 72 -17.14 11.77 -9.93
C GLN A 72 -15.84 11.53 -10.72
N ILE A 73 -15.83 11.81 -12.03
CA ILE A 73 -14.64 11.69 -12.87
C ILE A 73 -13.50 12.56 -12.32
N ARG A 74 -13.78 13.83 -11.98
CA ARG A 74 -12.77 14.75 -11.45
C ARG A 74 -12.16 14.24 -10.14
N TYR A 75 -13.01 13.80 -9.21
CA TYR A 75 -12.56 13.25 -7.92
C TYR A 75 -11.76 11.96 -8.10
N ASP A 76 -12.21 11.05 -8.96
CA ASP A 76 -11.53 9.79 -9.25
C ASP A 76 -10.17 10.03 -9.92
N CYS A 77 -10.09 10.96 -10.88
CA CYS A 77 -8.83 11.36 -11.50
C CYS A 77 -7.84 11.95 -10.47
N TYR A 78 -8.31 12.83 -9.59
CA TYR A 78 -7.46 13.41 -8.54
C TYR A 78 -6.96 12.34 -7.56
N LYS A 79 -7.86 11.44 -7.11
CA LYS A 79 -7.51 10.36 -6.20
C LYS A 79 -6.53 9.38 -6.84
N ASN A 80 -6.76 9.00 -8.10
CA ASN A 80 -5.87 8.10 -8.83
C ASN A 80 -4.50 8.75 -9.08
N LYS A 81 -4.46 10.06 -9.42
CA LYS A 81 -3.20 10.80 -9.52
C LYS A 81 -2.45 10.80 -8.20
N GLY A 82 -3.12 11.14 -7.09
CA GLY A 82 -2.50 11.12 -5.76
C GLY A 82 -2.03 9.73 -5.32
N LEU A 83 -2.69 8.66 -5.78
CA LEU A 83 -2.21 7.28 -5.56
C LEU A 83 -0.98 6.98 -6.42
N LYS A 84 -1.00 7.36 -7.70
CA LYS A 84 0.13 7.20 -8.62
C LYS A 84 1.37 7.92 -8.09
N ASP A 85 1.25 9.18 -7.71
CA ASP A 85 2.36 9.99 -7.18
C ASP A 85 2.98 9.34 -5.93
N LYS A 86 2.14 8.78 -5.04
CA LYS A 86 2.62 8.04 -3.87
C LYS A 86 3.36 6.76 -4.23
N LEU A 87 2.89 6.02 -5.23
CA LEU A 87 3.58 4.81 -5.70
C LEU A 87 4.92 5.16 -6.36
N GLU A 88 4.96 6.20 -7.19
CA GLU A 88 6.20 6.67 -7.82
C GLU A 88 7.22 7.14 -6.77
N ALA A 89 6.77 7.83 -5.71
CA ALA A 89 7.65 8.19 -4.60
C ALA A 89 8.32 6.97 -3.95
N THR A 90 7.63 5.82 -3.87
CA THR A 90 8.24 4.60 -3.29
C THR A 90 9.38 4.03 -4.12
N LEU A 91 9.45 4.32 -5.42
CA LEU A 91 10.56 3.90 -6.27
C LEU A 91 11.87 4.62 -5.92
N HIS A 92 11.78 5.78 -5.27
CA HIS A 92 12.93 6.60 -4.87
C HIS A 92 13.38 6.35 -3.43
N GLU A 93 12.68 5.49 -2.68
CA GLU A 93 13.07 5.15 -1.30
C GLU A 93 14.36 4.33 -1.26
N GLU A 94 15.27 4.66 -0.33
CA GLU A 94 16.56 3.96 -0.17
C GLU A 94 16.39 2.47 0.12
N SER A 95 15.40 2.11 0.92
CA SER A 95 15.08 0.72 1.26
C SER A 95 13.84 0.25 0.50
N PRO A 96 13.99 -0.64 -0.50
CA PRO A 96 12.85 -1.16 -1.24
C PRO A 96 11.88 -1.89 -0.31
N ARG A 97 10.61 -1.51 -0.35
CA ARG A 97 9.53 -2.18 0.37
C ARG A 97 8.79 -3.14 -0.57
N SER A 98 8.26 -4.21 0.01
CA SER A 98 7.40 -5.13 -0.75
C SER A 98 6.10 -4.43 -1.16
N MET A 99 5.51 -4.85 -2.29
CA MET A 99 4.21 -4.32 -2.74
C MET A 99 3.10 -4.47 -1.69
N LEU A 100 3.13 -5.54 -0.90
CA LEU A 100 2.15 -5.76 0.17
C LEU A 100 2.29 -4.72 1.30
N GLN A 101 3.53 -4.37 1.68
CA GLN A 101 3.78 -3.33 2.68
C GLN A 101 3.33 -1.95 2.18
N ILE A 102 3.61 -1.63 0.91
CA ILE A 102 3.18 -0.37 0.29
C ILE A 102 1.66 -0.30 0.23
N SER A 103 1.00 -1.36 -0.26
CA SER A 103 -0.46 -1.49 -0.29
C SER A 103 -1.09 -1.20 1.08
N LYS A 104 -0.58 -1.83 2.14
CA LYS A 104 -1.07 -1.63 3.51
C LYS A 104 -0.87 -0.19 3.99
N SER A 105 0.27 0.42 3.68
CA SER A 105 0.54 1.82 4.04
C SER A 105 -0.40 2.82 3.35
N LEU A 106 -0.94 2.45 2.18
CA LEU A 106 -1.94 3.22 1.44
C LEU A 106 -3.39 2.91 1.86
N GLY A 107 -3.58 2.05 2.88
CA GLY A 107 -4.89 1.69 3.40
C GLY A 107 -5.60 0.54 2.65
N PHE A 108 -4.90 -0.15 1.75
CA PHE A 108 -5.46 -1.28 1.01
C PHE A 108 -5.13 -2.61 1.69
N LYS A 109 -6.12 -3.51 1.72
CA LYS A 109 -5.95 -4.88 2.23
C LYS A 109 -5.11 -5.76 1.28
N SER A 110 -5.23 -5.53 -0.02
CA SER A 110 -4.51 -6.27 -1.06
C SER A 110 -4.00 -5.33 -2.15
N SER A 111 -2.98 -5.79 -2.88
CA SER A 111 -2.38 -5.06 -4.00
C SER A 111 -3.16 -5.18 -5.31
N ASP A 112 -4.22 -5.99 -5.38
CA ASP A 112 -4.93 -6.31 -6.63
C ASP A 112 -5.47 -5.07 -7.35
N ARG A 113 -6.03 -4.14 -6.58
CA ARG A 113 -6.50 -2.86 -7.13
C ARG A 113 -5.34 -2.07 -7.73
N LEU A 114 -4.19 -2.01 -7.05
CA LEU A 114 -3.04 -1.26 -7.53
C LEU A 114 -2.48 -1.86 -8.82
N TYR A 115 -2.45 -3.19 -8.93
CA TYR A 115 -2.03 -3.87 -10.17
C TYR A 115 -2.98 -3.63 -11.34
N ARG A 116 -4.30 -3.53 -11.09
CA ARG A 116 -5.26 -3.24 -12.15
C ARG A 116 -5.16 -1.81 -12.66
N GLU A 117 -4.98 -0.84 -11.76
CA GLU A 117 -4.95 0.58 -12.13
C GLU A 117 -3.56 1.05 -12.58
N PHE A 118 -2.49 0.49 -12.01
CA PHE A 118 -1.09 0.92 -12.21
C PHE A 118 -0.13 -0.27 -12.37
N PRO A 119 -0.32 -1.17 -13.36
CA PRO A 119 0.46 -2.39 -13.51
C PRO A 119 1.97 -2.10 -13.61
N ASP A 120 2.36 -1.15 -14.46
CA ASP A 120 3.77 -0.87 -14.75
C ASP A 120 4.56 -0.45 -13.51
N ILE A 121 3.97 0.42 -12.68
CA ILE A 121 4.61 0.89 -11.44
C ILE A 121 4.68 -0.26 -10.42
N CYS A 122 3.62 -1.07 -10.31
CA CYS A 122 3.60 -2.21 -9.40
C CYS A 122 4.67 -3.26 -9.76
N TYR A 123 4.87 -3.52 -11.05
CA TYR A 123 5.93 -4.42 -11.52
C TYR A 123 7.32 -3.86 -11.26
N GLN A 124 7.53 -2.56 -11.47
CA GLN A 124 8.81 -1.91 -11.16
C GLN A 124 9.16 -2.01 -9.68
N ILE A 125 8.21 -1.72 -8.78
CA ILE A 125 8.41 -1.83 -7.34
C ILE A 125 8.72 -3.29 -6.96
N SER A 126 7.96 -4.25 -7.49
CA SER A 126 8.16 -5.66 -7.19
C SER A 126 9.52 -6.16 -7.66
N SER A 127 9.94 -5.78 -8.86
CA SER A 127 11.26 -6.11 -9.40
C SER A 127 12.38 -5.50 -8.56
N ARG A 128 12.25 -4.22 -8.16
CA ARG A 128 13.20 -3.55 -7.27
C ARG A 128 13.33 -4.29 -5.93
N TYR A 129 12.21 -4.68 -5.33
CA TYR A 129 12.21 -5.44 -4.08
C TYR A 129 12.85 -6.81 -4.25
N GLN A 130 12.53 -7.54 -5.32
CA GLN A 130 13.13 -8.85 -5.59
C GLN A 130 14.64 -8.75 -5.76
N ASN A 131 15.12 -7.81 -6.57
CA ASN A 131 16.55 -7.58 -6.77
C ASN A 131 17.27 -7.26 -5.45
N TYR A 132 16.64 -6.49 -4.56
CA TYR A 132 17.18 -6.19 -3.25
C TYR A 132 17.28 -7.42 -2.35
N ILE A 133 16.24 -8.26 -2.34
CA ILE A 133 16.27 -9.54 -1.62
C ILE A 133 17.36 -10.47 -2.18
N ASP A 134 17.47 -10.56 -3.50
CA ASP A 134 18.49 -11.39 -4.15
C ASP A 134 19.90 -10.92 -3.79
N GLN A 135 20.15 -9.61 -3.76
CA GLN A 135 21.43 -9.04 -3.32
C GLN A 135 21.73 -9.34 -1.85
N ILE A 136 20.72 -9.25 -0.96
CA ILE A 136 20.88 -9.63 0.45
C ILE A 136 21.24 -11.11 0.56
N VAL A 137 20.49 -11.98 -0.12
CA VAL A 137 20.72 -13.43 -0.10
C VAL A 137 22.12 -13.73 -0.63
N GLN A 138 22.53 -13.12 -1.75
CA GLN A 138 23.87 -13.28 -2.32
C GLN A 138 24.96 -12.85 -1.34
N SER A 139 24.81 -11.68 -0.71
CA SER A 139 25.75 -11.20 0.33
C SER A 139 25.87 -12.20 1.48
N LYS A 140 24.74 -12.76 1.94
CA LYS A 140 24.71 -13.75 3.00
C LYS A 140 25.30 -15.11 2.58
N CYS A 141 25.09 -15.54 1.34
CA CYS A 141 25.75 -16.71 0.78
C CYS A 141 27.28 -16.51 0.73
N GLN A 142 27.74 -15.32 0.35
CA GLN A 142 29.17 -15.00 0.34
C GLN A 142 29.77 -15.02 1.76
N GLU A 143 29.04 -14.53 2.76
CA GLU A 143 29.43 -14.63 4.18
C GLU A 143 29.63 -16.09 4.60
N VAL A 144 28.69 -16.97 4.25
CA VAL A 144 28.77 -18.42 4.53
C VAL A 144 29.95 -19.06 3.82
N ARG A 145 30.18 -18.74 2.55
CA ARG A 145 31.31 -19.24 1.77
C ARG A 145 32.64 -18.85 2.41
N ASN A 146 32.80 -17.58 2.79
CA ASN A 146 34.02 -17.10 3.42
C ASN A 146 34.27 -17.78 4.78
N ALA A 147 33.21 -17.99 5.58
CA ALA A 147 33.30 -18.72 6.84
C ALA A 147 33.73 -20.19 6.63
N ALA A 148 33.18 -20.85 5.61
CA ALA A 148 33.52 -22.23 5.27
C ALA A 148 35.00 -22.38 4.86
N ILE A 149 35.51 -21.46 4.03
CA ILE A 149 36.92 -21.43 3.63
C ILE A 149 37.84 -21.27 4.85
N LYS A 150 37.54 -20.31 5.74
CA LYS A 150 38.33 -20.10 6.98
C LYS A 150 38.37 -21.34 7.89
N VAL A 151 37.26 -22.06 7.99
CA VAL A 151 37.19 -23.32 8.76
C VAL A 151 38.09 -24.38 8.13
N HIS A 152 38.05 -24.52 6.80
CA HIS A 152 38.89 -25.45 6.05
C HIS A 152 40.38 -25.14 6.22
N GLU A 153 40.77 -23.86 6.08
CA GLU A 153 42.14 -23.39 6.31
C GLU A 153 42.64 -23.69 7.72
N SER A 154 41.73 -23.73 8.70
CA SER A 154 42.02 -24.12 10.09
C SER A 154 42.14 -25.65 10.28
N GLY A 155 42.13 -26.44 9.21
CA GLY A 155 42.25 -27.90 9.22
C GLY A 155 40.98 -28.63 9.67
N LYS A 156 39.84 -27.94 9.79
CA LYS A 156 38.56 -28.52 10.23
C LYS A 156 37.60 -28.66 9.05
N GLU A 157 36.70 -29.64 9.10
CA GLU A 157 35.65 -29.77 8.09
C GLU A 157 34.65 -28.60 8.17
N PRO A 158 34.31 -27.96 7.03
CA PRO A 158 33.27 -26.94 6.95
C PRO A 158 31.87 -27.54 7.19
N ASN A 159 31.46 -27.60 8.45
CA ASN A 159 30.10 -27.98 8.84
C ASN A 159 29.36 -26.79 9.49
N SER A 160 28.03 -26.90 9.59
CA SER A 160 27.17 -25.83 10.10
C SER A 160 27.54 -25.33 11.50
N GLY A 161 28.12 -26.19 12.33
CA GLY A 161 28.59 -25.82 13.67
C GLY A 161 29.90 -25.05 13.63
N ASN A 162 30.87 -25.53 12.84
CA ASN A 162 32.19 -24.92 12.72
C ASN A 162 32.13 -23.54 12.04
N ILE A 163 31.32 -23.38 10.99
CA ILE A 163 31.18 -22.08 10.32
C ILE A 163 30.51 -21.04 11.21
N ALA A 164 29.66 -21.45 12.17
CA ALA A 164 28.90 -20.54 13.01
C ALA A 164 29.77 -19.62 13.85
N VAL A 165 31.02 -20.03 14.14
CA VAL A 165 32.02 -19.22 14.86
C VAL A 165 32.47 -18.01 14.05
N PHE A 166 32.42 -18.10 12.72
CA PHE A 166 32.92 -17.07 11.80
C PHE A 166 31.81 -16.23 11.16
N LEU A 167 30.54 -16.50 11.46
CA LEU A 167 29.38 -15.75 10.97
C LEU A 167 29.05 -14.59 11.91
N ALA A 168 28.67 -13.44 11.35
CA ALA A 168 28.20 -12.30 12.13
C ALA A 168 26.89 -12.61 12.85
N HIS A 169 26.03 -13.42 12.20
CA HIS A 169 24.76 -13.87 12.75
C HIS A 169 24.62 -15.39 12.61
N PRO A 170 24.97 -16.17 13.65
CA PRO A 170 24.94 -17.63 13.59
C PRO A 170 23.57 -18.24 13.24
N GLY A 171 22.47 -17.49 13.42
CA GLY A 171 21.11 -17.94 13.09
C GLY A 171 20.90 -18.23 11.60
N ILE A 172 21.63 -17.56 10.71
CA ILE A 172 21.45 -17.70 9.24
C ILE A 172 21.73 -19.11 8.74
N ARG A 173 22.51 -19.92 9.48
CA ARG A 173 22.85 -21.31 9.10
C ARG A 173 21.65 -22.24 8.96
N ARG A 174 20.50 -21.87 9.56
CA ARG A 174 19.25 -22.63 9.45
C ARG A 174 18.47 -22.31 8.19
N ASN A 175 18.81 -21.23 7.48
CA ASN A 175 18.12 -20.85 6.27
C ASN A 175 18.49 -21.78 5.11
N PRO A 176 17.52 -22.13 4.24
CA PRO A 176 17.76 -23.02 3.11
C PRO A 176 18.88 -22.54 2.17
N TYR A 177 18.95 -21.23 1.89
CA TYR A 177 19.98 -20.67 1.02
C TYR A 177 21.40 -20.86 1.60
N ALA A 178 21.56 -20.74 2.92
CA ALA A 178 22.85 -20.88 3.59
C ALA A 178 23.31 -22.34 3.62
N GLN A 179 22.38 -23.28 3.82
CA GLN A 179 22.66 -24.72 3.76
C GLN A 179 23.06 -25.16 2.35
N ALA A 180 22.33 -24.68 1.34
CA ALA A 180 22.65 -24.95 -0.06
C ALA A 180 24.04 -24.41 -0.42
N GLU A 181 24.39 -23.19 0.00
CA GLU A 181 25.71 -22.63 -0.28
C GLU A 181 26.82 -23.37 0.44
N LEU A 182 26.62 -23.76 1.71
CA LEU A 182 27.59 -24.59 2.44
C LEU A 182 27.82 -25.93 1.73
N ALA A 183 26.76 -26.60 1.27
CA ALA A 183 26.87 -27.86 0.55
C ALA A 183 27.68 -27.72 -0.75
N LYS A 184 27.46 -26.63 -1.51
CA LYS A 184 28.26 -26.31 -2.70
C LYS A 184 29.74 -26.15 -2.35
N VAL A 185 30.04 -25.33 -1.34
CA VAL A 185 31.44 -25.07 -0.92
C VAL A 185 32.11 -26.34 -0.40
N LYS A 186 31.39 -27.19 0.35
CA LYS A 186 31.89 -28.50 0.77
C LYS A 186 32.30 -29.36 -0.44
N HIS A 187 31.43 -29.45 -1.45
CA HIS A 187 31.70 -30.20 -2.66
C HIS A 187 32.91 -29.63 -3.43
N GLU A 188 33.01 -28.30 -3.55
CA GLU A 188 34.16 -27.62 -4.17
C GLU A 188 35.48 -27.90 -3.44
N LEU A 189 35.45 -28.03 -2.11
CA LEU A 189 36.60 -28.35 -1.28
C LEU A 189 36.89 -29.87 -1.17
N GLY A 190 36.15 -30.71 -1.90
CA GLY A 190 36.37 -32.16 -1.97
C GLY A 190 35.75 -32.97 -0.82
N TYR A 191 34.85 -32.37 -0.04
CA TYR A 191 34.08 -33.08 0.99
C TYR A 191 32.82 -33.70 0.38
N LYS A 192 32.40 -34.86 0.92
CA LYS A 192 31.14 -35.52 0.56
C LYS A 192 29.92 -34.82 1.17
#